data_AF-P49212-F1
#
_entry.id   AF-P49212-F1
#
_cell.length_a   1.000
_cell.length_b   1.000
_cell.length_c   1.000
_cell.angle_alpha   90.00
_cell.angle_beta   90.00
_cell.angle_gamma   90.00
#
_symmetry.space_group_name_H-M   'P 1'
#
loop_
_entity.id
_entity.type
_entity.pdbx_description
1 polymer ?
#
loop_
_entity_poly.entity_id
_entity_poly.type
_entity_poly.pdbx_seq_one_letter_code
_entity_poly.pdbx_strand_id
1 'polypeptide(L)' 'GRCSACAYPAARLRKYNWSVKALRRKTTGTGRMRYLRNVPRRFKTNFREGTEAAPRKKGTAAAS' A
#
# COMPACT_ATOMS: atom_id res chain seq x y z
N GLY A 1 -25.15 -20.78 2.98
CA GLY A 1 -23.82 -21.40 3.19
C GLY A 1 -22.82 -20.36 3.69
N ARG A 2 -21.88 -20.73 4.56
CA ARG A 2 -20.85 -19.84 5.13
C ARG A 2 -19.48 -20.17 4.50
N CYS A 3 -18.73 -19.16 4.07
CA CYS A 3 -17.40 -19.40 3.50
C CYS A 3 -16.46 -19.99 4.56
N SER A 4 -15.95 -21.21 4.33
CA SER A 4 -15.02 -21.87 5.25
C SER A 4 -13.67 -21.16 5.33
N ALA A 5 -13.29 -20.31 4.38
CA ALA A 5 -12.00 -19.61 4.40
C ALA A 5 -12.06 -18.27 5.16
N CYS A 6 -13.03 -17.40 4.85
CA CYS A 6 -13.11 -16.03 5.37
C CYS A 6 -14.31 -15.75 6.29
N ALA A 7 -15.25 -16.70 6.41
CA ALA A 7 -16.51 -16.59 7.15
C ALA A 7 -17.57 -15.63 6.57
N TYR A 8 -17.49 -15.21 5.30
CA TYR A 8 -18.61 -14.53 4.62
C TYR A 8 -19.93 -15.29 4.87
N PRO A 9 -21.01 -14.63 5.34
CA PRO A 9 -21.26 -13.18 5.37
C PRO A 9 -20.89 -12.41 6.66
N ALA A 10 -20.08 -12.98 7.56
CA ALA A 10 -19.65 -12.27 8.77
C ALA A 10 -18.88 -10.98 8.44
N ALA A 11 -19.11 -9.90 9.20
CA ALA A 11 -18.45 -8.61 9.01
C ALA A 11 -16.94 -8.66 9.24
N ARG A 12 -16.47 -9.54 10.14
CA ARG A 12 -15.05 -9.75 10.43
C ARG A 12 -14.49 -10.92 9.64
N LEU A 13 -13.32 -10.72 9.04
CA LEU A 13 -12.55 -11.79 8.42
C LEU A 13 -12.14 -12.83 9.46
N ARG A 14 -12.43 -14.11 9.18
CA ARG A 14 -12.00 -15.23 10.03
C ARG A 14 -10.48 -15.30 10.13
N LYS A 15 -9.97 -15.28 11.37
CA LYS A 15 -8.56 -15.46 11.72
C LYS A 15 -8.46 -16.45 12.87
N TYR A 16 -7.47 -17.34 12.78
CA TYR A 16 -7.11 -18.25 13.85
C TYR A 16 -5.61 -18.16 14.12
N ASN A 17 -5.24 -17.96 15.38
CA ASN A 17 -3.84 -17.73 15.77
C ASN A 17 -2.96 -18.97 15.60
N TRP A 18 -3.55 -20.17 15.63
CA TRP A 18 -2.83 -21.42 15.39
C TRP A 18 -2.42 -21.62 13.92
N SER A 19 -3.02 -20.90 12.96
CA SER A 19 -2.75 -21.09 11.53
C SER A 19 -1.84 -20.02 10.94
N VAL A 20 -0.55 -20.04 11.29
CA VAL A 20 0.45 -19.05 10.85
C VAL A 20 0.51 -18.92 9.32
N LYS A 21 0.50 -20.06 8.60
CA LYS A 21 0.54 -20.07 7.11
C LYS A 21 -0.69 -19.40 6.50
N ALA A 22 -1.88 -19.61 7.08
CA ALA A 22 -3.10 -18.98 6.60
C ALA A 22 -3.09 -17.47 6.86
N LEU A 23 -2.58 -17.04 8.02
CA LEU A 23 -2.38 -15.62 8.33
C LEU A 23 -1.45 -14.95 7.32
N ARG A 24 -0.28 -15.55 7.03
CA ARG A 24 0.68 -15.02 6.05
C ARG A 24 0.11 -14.88 4.64
N ARG A 25 -0.72 -15.82 4.19
CA ARG A 25 -1.37 -15.74 2.86
C ARG A 25 -2.34 -14.56 2.73
N LYS A 26 -2.94 -14.13 3.84
CA LYS A 26 -3.99 -13.10 3.88
C LYS A 26 -3.54 -11.77 4.47
N THR A 27 -2.30 -11.68 4.97
CA THR A 27 -1.80 -10.47 5.62
C THR A 27 -1.72 -9.30 4.63
N THR A 28 -1.76 -8.08 5.16
CA THR A 28 -1.46 -6.88 4.39
C THR A 28 -0.02 -6.98 3.85
N GLY A 29 0.17 -6.79 2.55
CA GLY A 29 1.48 -7.00 1.91
C GLY A 29 1.43 -7.84 0.64
N THR A 30 0.48 -8.77 0.54
CA THR A 30 0.48 -9.79 -0.53
C THR A 30 -0.26 -9.36 -1.80
N GLY A 31 -1.11 -8.33 -1.72
CA GLY A 31 -1.93 -7.86 -2.83
C GLY A 31 -1.39 -6.62 -3.55
N ARG A 32 -2.24 -6.03 -4.39
CA ARG A 32 -1.92 -4.80 -5.15
C ARG A 32 -1.58 -3.62 -4.24
N MET A 33 -2.18 -3.53 -3.04
CA MET A 33 -1.97 -2.45 -2.07
C MET A 33 -2.04 -1.05 -2.71
N ARG A 34 -2.99 -0.84 -3.64
CA ARG A 34 -3.06 0.37 -4.50
C ARG A 34 -2.99 1.67 -3.72
N TYR A 35 -3.71 1.74 -2.60
CA TYR A 35 -3.68 2.90 -1.71
C TYR A 35 -2.43 2.91 -0.83
N LEU A 36 -2.21 1.84 -0.05
CA LEU A 36 -1.13 1.76 0.93
C LEU A 36 0.28 1.88 0.33
N ARG A 37 0.50 1.54 -0.95
CA ARG A 37 1.80 1.77 -1.61
C ARG A 37 2.14 3.25 -1.79
N ASN A 38 1.12 4.09 -1.97
CA ASN A 38 1.30 5.53 -2.14
C ASN A 38 1.45 6.26 -0.80
N VAL A 39 0.91 5.70 0.29
CA VAL A 39 0.94 6.32 1.62
C VAL A 39 2.37 6.58 2.11
N PRO A 40 3.34 5.64 2.08
CA PRO A 40 4.73 5.91 2.46
C PRO A 40 5.39 7.00 1.61
N ARG A 41 5.06 7.08 0.32
CA ARG A 41 5.58 8.14 -0.56
C ARG A 41 5.07 9.51 -0.12
N ARG A 42 3.79 9.63 0.18
CA ARG A 42 3.17 10.85 0.70
C ARG A 42 3.67 11.20 2.10
N PHE A 43 3.90 10.20 2.94
CA PHE A 43 4.41 10.37 4.29
C PHE A 43 5.77 11.08 4.32
N LYS A 44 6.68 10.76 3.39
CA LYS A 44 7.99 11.44 3.26
C LYS A 44 7.89 12.94 3.01
N THR A 45 6.77 13.41 2.45
CA THR A 45 6.51 14.83 2.19
C THR A 45 5.41 15.38 3.10
N ASN A 46 5.15 14.75 4.24
CA ASN A 46 4.12 15.13 5.21
C ASN A 46 2.73 15.32 4.60
N PHE A 47 2.38 14.48 3.62
CA PHE A 47 1.12 14.52 2.89
C PHE A 47 0.81 15.85 2.19
N ARG A 48 1.83 16.65 1.84
CA ARG A 48 1.69 17.88 1.06
C ARG A 48 0.84 17.67 -0.20
N GLU A 49 -0.11 18.56 -0.43
CA GLU A 49 -1.01 18.62 -1.58
C GLU A 49 -1.03 20.03 -2.18
N GLY A 50 -1.56 20.18 -3.40
CA GLY A 50 -1.79 21.49 -4.02
C GLY A 50 -0.55 22.24 -4.49
N THR A 51 0.60 21.56 -4.65
CA THR A 51 1.84 22.23 -5.08
C THR A 51 2.35 21.67 -6.39
N GLU A 52 2.68 22.55 -7.31
CA GLU A 52 3.30 22.18 -8.59
C GLU A 52 4.82 22.10 -8.45
N ALA A 53 5.44 21.22 -9.21
CA ALA A 53 6.90 21.12 -9.26
C ALA A 53 7.46 22.35 -9.98
N ALA A 54 8.42 23.03 -9.37
CA ALA A 54 9.13 24.12 -10.03
C ALA A 54 9.74 23.65 -11.37
N PRO A 55 9.70 24.46 -12.44
CA PRO A 55 10.26 24.08 -13.72
C PRO A 55 11.75 23.73 -13.58
N ARG A 56 12.17 22.61 -14.18
CA ARG A 56 13.58 22.21 -14.18
C ARG A 56 14.35 23.22 -15.03
N LYS A 57 15.29 23.97 -14.44
CA LYS A 57 16.27 24.74 -15.23
C LYS A 57 17.06 23.72 -16.06
N LYS A 58 17.05 23.84 -17.40
CA LYS A 58 17.96 23.05 -18.25
C LYS A 58 19.38 23.39 -17.79
N GLY A 59 20.07 22.43 -17.17
CA GLY A 59 21.49 22.60 -16.87
C GLY A 59 22.20 22.89 -18.19
N THR A 60 23.04 23.91 -18.21
CA THR A 60 24.01 24.07 -19.30
C THR A 60 24.75 22.75 -19.46
N ALA A 61 24.81 22.21 -20.68
CA ALA A 61 25.62 21.03 -20.95
C ALA A 61 27.02 21.28 -20.39
N ALA A 62 27.57 20.31 -19.64
CA ALA A 62 28.94 20.39 -19.20
C ALA A 62 29.81 20.57 -20.46
N ALA A 63 30.45 21.73 -20.59
CA ALA A 63 31.48 21.91 -21.59
C ALA A 63 32.61 20.94 -21.23
N SER A 64 32.95 20.06 -22.17
CA SER A 64 34.21 19.31 -22.15
C SER A 64 35.40 20.27 -22.19
#